data_AF-A0A6A4X6Z4-F1
#
_entry.id   AF-A0A6A4X6Z4-F1
#
_cell.length_a   1.000
_cell.length_b   1.000
_cell.length_c   1.000
_cell.angle_alpha   90.00
_cell.angle_beta   90.00
_cell.angle_gamma   90.00
#
_symmetry.space_group_name_H-M   'P 1'
#
loop_
_entity.id
_entity.type
_entity.pdbx_description
1 polymer ?
#
loop_
_entity_poly.entity_id
_entity_poly.type
_entity_poly.pdbx_seq_one_letter_code
_entity_poly.pdbx_strand_id
1 'polypeptide(L)'
;MPERDRHCTVMMDEMDIMGLVTYDQQMDQMLGPFKHLQVFLVCGIFSSWKLPVMFAFNQPVTKELFLDLIGGVEKAGGRVVAAVNDMGSGNLGLWRALGVGHDTRPYILNPADPTR
;
A
#
# COMPACT_ATOMS: atom_id res chain seq x y z
N MET A 1 -19.47 0.20 -12.08
CA MET A 1 -19.26 -0.94 -11.17
C MET A 1 -20.33 -0.89 -10.08
N PRO A 2 -21.08 -1.97 -9.83
CA PRO A 2 -22.02 -2.04 -8.70
C PRO A 2 -21.35 -1.67 -7.38
N GLU A 3 -22.11 -1.10 -6.45
CA GLU A 3 -21.57 -0.62 -5.17
C GLU A 3 -20.81 -1.71 -4.40
N ARG A 4 -21.33 -2.94 -4.42
CA ARG A 4 -20.69 -4.10 -3.82
C ARG A 4 -19.29 -4.34 -4.39
N ASP A 5 -19.14 -4.27 -5.71
CA ASP A 5 -17.89 -4.60 -6.39
C ASP A 5 -16.79 -3.55 -6.19
N ARG A 6 -17.16 -2.34 -5.72
CA ARG A 6 -16.22 -1.28 -5.35
C ARG A 6 -15.44 -1.59 -4.07
N HIS A 7 -15.90 -2.53 -3.23
CA HIS A 7 -15.20 -2.92 -2.01
C HIS A 7 -13.88 -3.61 -2.34
N CYS A 8 -12.81 -3.08 -1.79
CA CYS A 8 -11.46 -3.51 -2.07
C CYS A 8 -10.58 -3.56 -0.81
N THR A 9 -9.49 -4.30 -0.96
CA THR A 9 -8.43 -4.46 0.02
C THR A 9 -7.15 -3.85 -0.53
N VAL A 10 -6.42 -3.13 0.32
CA VAL A 10 -5.06 -2.69 0.01
C VAL A 10 -4.09 -3.77 0.51
N MET A 11 -3.26 -4.30 -0.37
CA MET A 11 -2.21 -5.26 -0.06
C MET A 11 -0.86 -4.60 -0.29
N MET A 12 0.08 -4.78 0.64
CA MET A 12 1.42 -4.23 0.51
C MET A 12 2.47 -5.28 0.87
N ASP A 13 3.53 -5.33 0.07
CA ASP A 13 4.65 -6.24 0.30
C ASP A 13 5.95 -5.68 -0.28
N GLU A 14 7.07 -6.13 0.27
CA GLU A 14 8.43 -5.74 -0.12
C GLU A 14 9.12 -6.93 -0.80
N MET A 15 9.82 -6.67 -1.91
CA MET A 15 10.58 -7.70 -2.63
C MET A 15 12.05 -7.32 -2.77
N ASP A 16 12.94 -8.28 -2.49
CA ASP A 16 14.37 -8.15 -2.76
C ASP A 16 14.65 -8.13 -4.28
N ILE A 17 15.53 -7.22 -4.69
CA ILE A 17 16.00 -7.09 -6.07
C ILE A 17 17.53 -7.12 -6.13
N MET A 18 18.09 -7.28 -7.33
CA MET A 18 19.52 -7.63 -7.54
C MET A 18 20.55 -6.59 -7.05
N GLY A 19 20.15 -5.36 -6.66
CA GLY A 19 21.12 -4.38 -6.15
C GLY A 19 22.06 -3.78 -7.19
N LEU A 20 21.70 -3.80 -8.48
CA LEU A 20 22.54 -3.32 -9.57
C LEU A 20 22.20 -1.87 -9.96
N VAL A 21 23.21 -1.14 -10.44
CA VAL A 21 23.03 0.14 -11.13
C VAL A 21 22.63 -0.13 -12.58
N THR A 22 21.59 0.55 -13.06
CA THR A 22 21.10 0.43 -14.44
C THR A 22 20.95 1.81 -15.07
N TYR A 23 21.29 1.95 -16.35
CA TYR A 23 21.03 3.17 -17.10
C TYR A 23 19.68 3.04 -17.84
N ASP A 24 18.78 3.98 -17.58
CA ASP A 24 17.52 4.15 -18.30
C ASP A 24 17.71 5.20 -19.40
N GLN A 25 17.85 4.71 -20.63
CA GLN A 25 18.07 5.54 -21.81
C GLN A 25 16.87 6.43 -22.15
N GLN A 26 15.65 6.02 -21.83
CA GLN A 26 14.45 6.76 -22.23
C GLN A 26 14.32 8.06 -21.43
N MET A 27 14.68 8.02 -20.15
CA MET A 27 14.65 9.17 -19.25
C MET A 27 16.04 9.78 -19.03
N ASP A 28 17.07 9.24 -19.68
CA ASP A 28 18.48 9.62 -19.52
C ASP A 28 18.92 9.71 -18.06
N GLN A 29 18.72 8.62 -17.31
CA GLN A 29 18.99 8.57 -15.88
C GLN A 29 19.70 7.29 -15.45
N MET A 30 20.50 7.40 -14.37
CA MET A 30 21.06 6.26 -13.66
C MET A 30 20.12 5.85 -12.52
N LEU A 31 19.67 4.60 -12.53
CA LEU A 31 18.82 4.00 -11.50
C LEU A 31 19.64 3.08 -10.60
N GLY A 32 19.33 3.09 -9.30
CA GLY A 32 19.94 2.20 -8.32
C GLY A 32 21.34 2.63 -7.84
N PRO A 33 22.03 1.76 -7.07
CA PRO A 33 21.60 0.42 -6.72
C PRO A 33 20.48 0.45 -5.67
N PHE A 34 19.41 -0.29 -5.92
CA PHE A 34 18.28 -0.44 -4.98
C PHE A 34 18.22 -1.89 -4.49
N LYS A 35 17.87 -2.10 -3.22
CA LYS A 35 17.83 -3.42 -2.60
C LYS A 35 16.43 -4.00 -2.57
N HIS A 36 15.44 -3.13 -2.39
CA HIS A 36 14.06 -3.54 -2.22
C HIS A 36 13.12 -2.73 -3.11
N LEU A 37 12.07 -3.40 -3.55
CA LEU A 37 10.93 -2.80 -4.25
C LEU A 37 9.69 -2.98 -3.38
N GLN A 38 9.15 -1.87 -2.88
CA GLN A 38 7.87 -1.83 -2.21
C GLN A 38 6.76 -1.77 -3.26
N VAL A 39 5.73 -2.61 -3.13
CA VAL A 39 4.57 -2.61 -4.02
C VAL A 39 3.28 -2.50 -3.21
N PHE A 40 2.32 -1.73 -3.73
CA PHE A 40 0.95 -1.70 -3.26
C PHE A 40 0.01 -2.18 -4.35
N LEU A 41 -0.84 -3.13 -4.00
CA LEU A 41 -1.89 -3.67 -4.84
C LEU A 41 -3.25 -3.37 -4.22
N VAL A 42 -4.22 -2.99 -5.05
CA VAL A 42 -5.62 -2.93 -4.66
C VAL A 42 -6.34 -4.09 -5.31
N CYS A 43 -7.02 -4.88 -4.50
CA CYS A 43 -7.73 -6.08 -4.93
C CYS A 43 -9.22 -5.97 -4.61
N GLY A 44 -10.07 -6.36 -5.56
CA GLY A 44 -11.50 -6.47 -5.33
C GLY A 44 -11.82 -7.58 -4.32
N ILE A 45 -12.76 -7.32 -3.41
CA ILE A 45 -13.20 -8.32 -2.43
C ILE A 45 -14.29 -9.22 -3.03
N PHE A 46 -15.30 -8.60 -3.66
CA PHE A 46 -16.45 -9.32 -4.23
C PHE A 46 -16.33 -9.57 -5.74
N SER A 47 -15.22 -9.15 -6.35
CA SER A 47 -14.93 -9.30 -7.77
C SER A 47 -13.45 -9.57 -7.97
N SER A 48 -13.13 -10.36 -8.99
CA SER A 48 -11.75 -10.81 -9.25
C SER A 48 -10.98 -9.79 -10.08
N TRP A 49 -10.54 -8.71 -9.45
CA TRP A 49 -9.61 -7.75 -10.04
C TRP A 49 -8.48 -7.40 -9.07
N LYS A 50 -7.33 -7.07 -9.64
CA LYS A 50 -6.15 -6.61 -8.92
C LYS A 50 -5.45 -5.53 -9.75
N LEU A 51 -5.00 -4.48 -9.09
CA LEU A 51 -4.32 -3.36 -9.74
C LEU A 51 -3.14 -2.91 -8.87
N PRO A 52 -1.90 -2.94 -9.37
CA PRO A 52 -0.78 -2.25 -8.73
C PRO A 52 -1.04 -0.74 -8.78
N VAL A 53 -1.04 -0.08 -7.61
CA VAL A 53 -1.31 1.36 -7.50
C VAL A 53 -0.09 2.17 -7.13
N MET A 54 0.93 1.54 -6.55
CA MET A 54 2.20 2.17 -6.27
C MET A 54 3.32 1.12 -6.31
N PHE A 55 4.48 1.56 -6.81
CA PHE A 55 5.75 0.90 -6.60
C PHE A 55 6.80 1.94 -6.25
N ALA A 56 7.73 1.60 -5.36
CA ALA A 56 8.80 2.49 -4.95
C ALA A 56 10.06 1.71 -4.52
N PHE A 57 11.23 2.23 -4.88
CA PHE A 57 12.51 1.62 -4.51
C PHE A 57 12.97 2.08 -3.13
N ASN A 58 13.39 1.13 -2.28
CA ASN A 58 13.93 1.38 -0.94
C ASN A 58 13.07 2.34 -0.08
N GLN A 59 11.75 2.37 -0.30
CA GLN A 59 10.85 3.31 0.36
C GLN A 59 10.07 2.58 1.47
N PRO A 60 10.30 2.93 2.75
CA PRO A 60 9.50 2.38 3.83
C PRO A 60 8.07 2.92 3.78
N VAL A 61 7.11 2.10 4.19
CA VAL A 61 5.71 2.51 4.30
C VAL A 61 5.50 3.35 5.54
N THR A 62 5.35 4.66 5.36
CA THR A 62 4.98 5.57 6.46
C THR A 62 3.46 5.61 6.64
N LYS A 63 3.02 6.08 7.81
CA LYS A 63 1.61 6.31 8.11
C LYS A 63 0.97 7.26 7.10
N GLU A 64 1.67 8.35 6.78
CA GLU A 64 1.19 9.41 5.88
C GLU A 64 1.00 8.85 4.48
N LEU A 65 2.01 8.16 3.95
CA LEU A 65 1.96 7.51 2.64
C LEU A 65 0.80 6.51 2.55
N PHE A 66 0.61 5.71 3.60
CA PHE A 66 -0.44 4.71 3.66
C PHE A 66 -1.85 5.34 3.63
N LEU A 67 -2.06 6.39 4.44
CA LEU A 67 -3.34 7.10 4.49
C LEU A 67 -3.63 7.86 3.19
N ASP A 68 -2.61 8.48 2.60
CA ASP A 68 -2.72 9.18 1.31
C ASP A 68 -3.09 8.22 0.18
N LEU A 69 -2.50 7.01 0.17
CA LEU A 69 -2.83 5.98 -0.79
C LEU A 69 -4.28 5.52 -0.66
N ILE A 70 -4.75 5.26 0.57
CA ILE A 70 -6.16 4.92 0.82
C ILE A 70 -7.08 6.04 0.33
N GLY A 71 -6.77 7.30 0.64
CA GLY A 71 -7.52 8.46 0.17
C GLY A 71 -7.56 8.55 -1.35
N GLY A 72 -6.44 8.28 -2.02
CA GLY A 72 -6.36 8.23 -3.49
C GLY A 72 -7.26 7.14 -4.09
N VAL A 73 -7.27 5.94 -3.51
CA VAL A 73 -8.11 4.82 -3.95
C VAL A 73 -9.60 5.13 -3.75
N GLU A 74 -9.98 5.68 -2.60
CA GLU A 74 -11.37 6.09 -2.33
C GLU A 74 -11.83 7.19 -3.29
N LYS A 75 -10.96 8.20 -3.57
CA LYS A 75 -11.24 9.27 -4.54
C LYS A 75 -11.43 8.74 -5.96
N ALA A 76 -10.70 7.70 -6.34
CA ALA A 76 -10.85 7.02 -7.64
C ALA A 76 -12.13 6.15 -7.71
N GLY A 77 -12.85 6.00 -6.60
CA GLY A 77 -14.10 5.27 -6.51
C GLY A 77 -13.98 3.86 -5.92
N GLY A 78 -12.80 3.43 -5.48
CA GLY A 78 -12.69 2.23 -4.64
C GLY A 78 -13.34 2.45 -3.27
N ARG A 79 -13.64 1.37 -2.55
CA ARG A 79 -14.02 1.41 -1.14
C ARG A 79 -13.08 0.50 -0.36
N VAL A 80 -12.08 1.10 0.26
CA VAL A 80 -11.09 0.37 1.04
C VAL A 80 -11.73 -0.01 2.37
N VAL A 81 -11.79 -1.31 2.64
CA VAL A 81 -12.35 -1.84 3.90
C VAL A 81 -11.40 -2.78 4.65
N ALA A 82 -10.27 -3.13 4.03
CA ALA A 82 -9.25 -3.95 4.65
C ALA A 82 -7.86 -3.57 4.12
N ALA A 83 -6.85 -3.86 4.93
CA ALA A 83 -5.45 -3.78 4.56
C ALA A 83 -4.73 -5.06 4.98
N VAL A 84 -3.79 -5.51 4.16
CA VAL A 84 -3.02 -6.75 4.38
C VAL A 84 -1.54 -6.49 4.12
N ASN A 85 -0.69 -6.96 5.02
CA ASN A 85 0.76 -6.94 4.89
C ASN A 85 1.39 -8.15 5.56
N ASP A 86 2.70 -8.32 5.36
CA ASP A 86 3.50 -9.31 6.08
C ASP A 86 3.76 -8.90 7.54
N MET A 87 4.51 -9.74 8.28
CA MET A 87 4.88 -9.49 9.67
C MET A 87 6.28 -8.87 9.83
N GLY A 88 6.79 -8.20 8.78
CA GLY A 88 8.06 -7.50 8.80
C GLY A 88 8.10 -6.40 9.87
N SER A 89 9.29 -6.12 10.40
CA SER A 89 9.47 -5.12 11.47
C SER A 89 9.00 -3.72 11.07
N GLY A 90 9.17 -3.33 9.81
CA GLY A 90 8.65 -2.07 9.26
C GLY A 90 7.12 -1.99 9.31
N ASN A 91 6.45 -3.07 8.92
CA ASN A 91 5.00 -3.20 8.94
C ASN A 91 4.42 -3.20 10.36
N LEU A 92 5.11 -3.84 11.31
CA LEU A 92 4.78 -3.72 12.74
C LEU A 92 4.95 -2.28 13.24
N GLY A 93 5.97 -1.55 12.78
CA GLY A 93 6.17 -0.14 13.08
C GLY A 93 5.03 0.74 12.57
N LEU A 94 4.57 0.51 11.33
CA LEU A 94 3.41 1.18 10.73
C LEU A 94 2.14 0.98 11.59
N TRP A 95 1.84 -0.26 11.97
CA TRP A 95 0.65 -0.54 12.78
C TRP A 95 0.69 0.15 14.14
N ARG A 96 1.84 0.17 14.81
CA ARG A 96 2.03 0.94 16.05
C ARG A 96 1.80 2.44 15.83
N ALA A 97 2.31 3.03 14.75
CA ALA A 97 2.12 4.44 14.42
C ALA A 97 0.65 4.79 14.11
N LEU A 98 -0.12 3.82 13.62
CA LEU A 98 -1.56 3.92 13.39
C LEU A 98 -2.41 3.66 14.65
N GLY A 99 -1.77 3.23 15.75
CA GLY A 99 -2.44 2.89 17.01
C GLY A 99 -3.13 1.52 16.97
N VAL A 100 -2.72 0.64 16.05
CA VAL A 100 -3.22 -0.74 15.92
C VAL A 100 -2.36 -1.68 16.76
N GLY A 101 -3.00 -2.52 17.56
CA GLY A 101 -2.34 -3.41 18.51
C GLY A 101 -3.32 -4.27 19.29
N HIS A 102 -2.79 -5.27 20.00
CA HIS A 102 -3.59 -6.23 20.77
C HIS A 102 -4.41 -5.59 21.90
N ASP A 103 -3.80 -4.65 22.63
CA ASP A 103 -4.44 -3.91 23.73
C ASP A 103 -5.17 -2.64 23.27
N THR A 104 -5.13 -2.35 21.97
CA THR A 104 -5.76 -1.15 21.40
C THR A 104 -6.92 -1.57 20.49
N ARG A 105 -7.03 -0.95 19.31
CA ARG A 105 -8.07 -1.25 18.33
C ARG A 105 -7.47 -2.02 17.15
N PRO A 106 -8.20 -2.99 16.57
CA PRO A 106 -7.74 -3.74 15.41
C PRO A 106 -8.03 -3.02 14.08
N TYR A 107 -8.35 -1.72 14.11
CA TYR A 107 -8.76 -0.95 12.93
C TYR A 107 -8.25 0.49 13.00
N ILE A 108 -8.28 1.15 11.84
CA ILE A 108 -8.05 2.59 11.69
C ILE A 108 -9.31 3.25 11.12
N LEU A 109 -9.50 4.53 11.40
CA LEU A 109 -10.57 5.30 10.75
C LEU A 109 -10.19 5.54 9.29
N ASN A 110 -11.15 5.38 8.39
CA ASN A 110 -10.91 5.63 6.97
C ASN A 110 -10.63 7.13 6.74
N PRO A 111 -9.56 7.50 6.03
CA PRO A 111 -9.19 8.90 5.80
C PRO A 111 -10.18 9.66 4.90
N ALA A 112 -10.98 8.96 4.10
CA ALA A 112 -12.02 9.57 3.25
C ALA A 112 -13.39 9.64 3.94
N ASP A 113 -13.68 8.75 4.88
CA ASP A 113 -14.94 8.71 5.63
C ASP A 113 -14.72 8.17 7.06
N PRO A 114 -14.57 9.05 8.07
CA PRO A 114 -14.31 8.64 9.45
C PRO A 114 -15.44 7.86 10.12
N THR A 115 -16.62 7.77 9.50
CA THR A 115 -17.77 7.00 10.03
C THR A 115 -17.72 5.53 9.66
N ARG A 116 -16.75 5.13 8.82
CA ARG A 116 -16.51 3.76 8.34
C ARG A 116 -15.26 3.13 8.95
#